data_AF-A0A371F5U5-F1
#
_entry.id   AF-A0A371F5U5-F1
#
_cell.length_a   1.000
_cell.length_b   1.000
_cell.length_c   1.000
_cell.angle_alpha   90.00
_cell.angle_beta   90.00
_cell.angle_gamma   90.00
#
_symmetry.space_group_name_H-M   'P 1'
#
loop_
_entity.id
_entity.type
_entity.pdbx_description
1 polymer ?
#
loop_
_entity_poly.entity_id
_entity_poly.type
_entity_poly.pdbx_seq_one_letter_code
_entity_poly.pdbx_strand_id
1 'polypeptide(L)'
;MCASNALRSSKLVRGLRTLDQTYAKHFDAFLQTGRLQQTLAGCVERRGKALHSGKLSTVRLCPELASQGRYFDFRSNSIPASVEFAQISPLCTTLGKDGFRIRTVEHLLSALEAEGVDNCRIEIEDFDSQGHDAEIPIFDGSAREWVAAVEEVGLRVATDLDGKSVEKMAPHVNEPVYTWRNDSFVAAFPSEVVRITYGINFPQ
;
A
#
# COMPACT_ATOMS: atom_id res chain seq x y z
N MET A 1 18.67 -24.81 49.75
CA MET A 1 19.72 -24.37 48.81
C MET A 1 20.00 -25.52 47.86
N CYS A 2 20.03 -25.20 46.57
CA CYS A 2 20.65 -25.95 45.46
C CYS A 2 20.02 -27.28 44.95
N ALA A 3 19.77 -27.21 43.63
CA ALA A 3 20.00 -28.21 42.59
C ALA A 3 19.03 -29.40 42.42
N SER A 4 18.22 -29.31 41.36
CA SER A 4 18.31 -30.11 40.13
C SER A 4 16.94 -30.57 39.61
N ASN A 5 16.55 -30.12 38.43
CA ASN A 5 16.40 -31.02 37.28
C ASN A 5 16.08 -30.26 35.99
N ALA A 6 16.79 -30.67 34.95
CA ALA A 6 16.62 -30.25 33.57
C ALA A 6 15.37 -30.92 32.95
N LEU A 7 14.68 -30.19 32.06
CA LEU A 7 14.33 -30.60 30.68
C LEU A 7 13.15 -29.79 30.12
N ARG A 8 13.28 -29.46 28.82
CA ARG A 8 12.24 -29.07 27.83
C ARG A 8 11.71 -27.64 27.88
N SER A 9 12.20 -26.81 26.94
CA SER A 9 11.46 -26.50 25.69
C SER A 9 12.16 -25.36 24.94
N SER A 10 13.09 -25.71 24.06
CA SER A 10 13.70 -24.81 23.07
C SER A 10 12.91 -24.86 21.76
N LYS A 11 11.67 -24.35 21.75
CA LYS A 11 10.90 -24.13 20.52
C LYS A 11 9.96 -22.93 20.68
N LEU A 12 10.49 -21.72 20.73
CA LEU A 12 9.64 -20.53 20.60
C LEU A 12 10.36 -19.30 20.04
N VAL A 13 11.37 -19.45 19.18
CA VAL A 13 11.96 -18.31 18.43
C VAL A 13 12.51 -18.78 17.07
N ARG A 14 11.64 -19.32 16.20
CA ARG A 14 11.96 -19.56 14.78
C ARG A 14 10.67 -19.51 13.95
N GLY A 15 10.23 -18.32 13.57
CA GLY A 15 9.03 -18.15 12.74
C GLY A 15 8.95 -16.83 11.98
N LEU A 16 10.03 -16.06 11.92
CA LEU A 16 10.11 -14.78 11.20
C LEU A 16 11.49 -14.69 10.55
N ARG A 17 11.71 -15.51 9.52
CA ARG A 17 12.78 -15.34 8.54
C ARG A 17 12.46 -16.24 7.35
N THR A 18 12.57 -15.64 6.17
CA THR A 18 12.27 -16.10 4.81
C THR A 18 10.79 -16.15 4.43
N LEU A 19 10.32 -15.09 3.76
CA LEU A 19 9.38 -15.26 2.63
C LEU A 19 9.91 -16.44 1.81
N ASP A 20 9.13 -17.51 1.78
CA ASP A 20 9.49 -18.76 1.13
C ASP A 20 9.74 -18.49 -0.36
N GLN A 21 10.90 -18.92 -0.87
CA GLN A 21 11.35 -18.72 -2.26
C GLN A 21 10.41 -19.37 -3.30
N THR A 22 9.41 -20.12 -2.85
CA THR A 22 8.31 -20.70 -3.62
C THR A 22 7.30 -19.66 -4.12
N TYR A 23 7.02 -18.57 -3.38
CA TYR A 23 6.00 -17.59 -3.81
C TYR A 23 6.49 -16.62 -4.88
N ALA A 24 7.78 -16.29 -4.89
CA ALA A 24 8.36 -15.37 -5.87
C ALA A 24 8.18 -15.85 -7.31
N LYS A 25 8.17 -17.18 -7.53
CA LYS A 25 8.11 -17.78 -8.88
C LYS A 25 6.76 -17.63 -9.60
N HIS A 26 5.68 -17.32 -8.89
CA HIS A 26 4.34 -17.28 -9.48
C HIS A 26 3.95 -15.90 -10.05
N PHE A 27 4.70 -14.85 -9.67
CA PHE A 27 4.49 -13.46 -10.08
C PHE A 27 5.65 -12.91 -10.93
N ASP A 28 6.50 -13.78 -11.50
CA ASP A 28 7.72 -13.36 -12.22
C ASP A 28 7.47 -12.65 -13.56
N ALA A 29 6.22 -12.54 -14.02
CA ALA A 29 5.88 -11.81 -15.24
C ALA A 29 5.19 -10.49 -14.90
N PHE A 30 5.96 -9.41 -14.82
CA PHE A 30 5.41 -8.09 -15.10
C PHE A 30 5.24 -7.96 -16.61
N LEU A 31 4.03 -7.67 -17.07
CA LEU A 31 3.73 -7.51 -18.49
C LEU A 31 3.44 -6.05 -18.81
N GLN A 32 3.85 -5.64 -20.00
CA GLN A 32 3.43 -4.38 -20.60
C GLN A 32 1.92 -4.40 -20.79
N THR A 33 1.25 -3.37 -20.29
CA THR A 33 -0.22 -3.25 -20.38
C THR A 33 -0.68 -2.60 -21.69
N GLY A 34 0.25 -2.15 -22.54
CA GLY A 34 -0.06 -1.33 -23.73
C GLY A 34 -0.56 0.09 -23.41
N ARG A 35 -0.53 0.49 -22.13
CA ARG A 35 -0.91 1.84 -21.65
C ARG A 35 0.33 2.58 -21.15
N LEU A 36 0.36 3.90 -21.30
CA LEU A 36 1.39 4.74 -20.72
C LEU A 36 1.07 5.03 -19.25
N GLN A 37 2.11 5.10 -18.42
CA GLN A 37 1.96 5.46 -17.01
C GLN A 37 1.33 6.83 -16.85
N GLN A 38 0.40 6.96 -15.91
CA GLN A 38 -0.26 8.21 -15.57
C GLN A 38 0.25 8.78 -14.25
N THR A 39 0.07 10.09 -14.10
CA THR A 39 0.21 10.83 -12.85
C THR A 39 -0.89 11.90 -12.78
N LEU A 40 -0.99 12.61 -11.67
CA LEU A 40 -1.94 13.71 -11.52
C LEU A 40 -1.56 14.88 -12.45
N ALA A 41 -2.55 15.60 -12.97
CA ALA A 41 -2.28 16.80 -13.78
C ALA A 41 -1.87 18.01 -12.93
N GLY A 42 -2.24 18.02 -11.64
CA GLY A 42 -1.86 19.04 -10.66
C GLY A 42 -1.83 18.47 -9.24
N CYS A 43 -1.42 19.29 -8.28
CA CYS A 43 -1.45 18.91 -6.87
C CYS A 43 -2.85 19.15 -6.28
N VAL A 44 -3.29 18.24 -5.40
CA VAL A 44 -4.56 18.38 -4.65
C VAL A 44 -4.33 18.02 -3.18
N GLU A 45 -5.05 18.68 -2.29
CA GLU A 45 -4.90 18.49 -0.85
C GLU A 45 -6.23 18.12 -0.21
N ARG A 46 -6.17 17.24 0.79
CA ARG A 46 -7.29 16.95 1.70
C ARG A 46 -6.80 16.93 3.14
N ARG A 47 -7.59 17.50 4.02
CA ARG A 47 -7.35 17.52 5.47
C ARG A 47 -8.51 16.86 6.19
N GLY A 48 -8.22 15.96 7.11
CA GLY A 48 -9.25 15.26 7.85
C GLY A 48 -8.74 14.59 9.11
N LYS A 49 -9.68 14.03 9.87
CA LYS A 49 -9.39 13.28 11.08
C LYS A 49 -9.02 11.84 10.70
N ALA A 50 -8.00 11.30 11.36
CA ALA A 50 -7.58 9.91 11.24
C ALA A 50 -8.42 8.98 12.13
N LEU A 51 -8.60 7.72 11.72
CA LEU A 51 -9.50 6.77 12.38
C LEU A 51 -9.00 6.35 13.76
N HIS A 52 -7.76 5.87 13.85
CA HIS A 52 -7.21 5.23 15.04
C HIS A 52 -6.58 6.23 16.00
N SER A 53 -5.83 7.22 15.49
CA SER A 53 -5.22 8.25 16.32
C SER A 53 -6.19 9.35 16.73
N GLY A 54 -7.26 9.58 15.96
CA GLY A 54 -8.14 10.74 16.12
C GLY A 54 -7.47 12.09 15.85
N LYS A 55 -6.23 12.10 15.35
CA LYS A 55 -5.48 13.33 15.02
C LYS A 55 -5.90 13.88 13.67
N LEU A 56 -5.68 15.18 13.47
CA LEU A 56 -5.80 15.78 12.14
C LEU A 56 -4.54 15.49 11.34
N SER A 57 -4.73 15.11 10.08
CA SER A 57 -3.68 14.95 9.08
C SER A 57 -4.09 15.67 7.80
N THR A 58 -3.12 16.31 7.17
CA THR A 58 -3.22 16.89 5.84
C THR A 58 -2.41 16.01 4.90
N VAL A 59 -3.01 15.60 3.79
CA VAL A 59 -2.35 14.81 2.76
C VAL A 59 -2.46 15.57 1.45
N ARG A 60 -1.32 15.75 0.78
CA ARG A 60 -1.22 16.38 -0.52
C ARG A 60 -0.74 15.37 -1.54
N LEU A 61 -1.53 15.17 -2.59
CA LEU A 61 -1.20 14.32 -3.71
C LEU A 61 -0.56 15.18 -4.80
N CYS A 62 0.64 14.82 -5.22
CA CYS A 62 1.44 15.59 -6.15
C CYS A 62 1.77 14.74 -7.40
N PRO A 63 1.80 15.37 -8.60
CA PRO A 63 2.33 14.73 -9.79
C PRO A 63 3.76 14.23 -9.57
N GLU A 64 4.12 13.14 -10.23
CA GLU A 64 5.45 12.54 -10.13
C GLU A 64 5.92 12.00 -11.48
N LEU A 65 7.23 11.91 -11.63
CA LEU A 65 7.90 11.38 -12.82
C LEU A 65 7.54 9.92 -13.08
N ALA A 66 7.65 9.52 -14.34
CA ALA A 66 7.45 8.13 -14.72
C ALA A 66 8.45 7.20 -14.02
N SER A 67 8.01 5.98 -13.72
CA SER A 67 8.76 4.92 -13.02
C SER A 67 9.07 5.14 -11.55
N GLN A 68 8.59 6.24 -10.95
CA GLN A 68 8.75 6.49 -9.51
C GLN A 68 7.72 5.73 -8.67
N GLY A 69 6.58 5.36 -9.29
CA GLY A 69 5.47 4.73 -8.59
C GLY A 69 4.80 5.67 -7.59
N ARG A 70 4.06 5.06 -6.66
CA ARG A 70 3.42 5.75 -5.54
C ARG A 70 4.30 5.64 -4.31
N TYR A 71 4.58 6.76 -3.66
CA TYR A 71 5.29 6.77 -2.40
C TYR A 71 4.78 7.88 -1.49
N PHE A 72 4.95 7.65 -0.20
CA PHE A 72 4.64 8.65 0.79
C PHE A 72 5.90 9.41 1.17
N ASP A 73 5.79 10.74 1.19
CA ASP A 73 6.80 11.63 1.76
C ASP A 73 6.29 12.12 3.12
N PHE A 74 6.91 11.61 4.18
CA PHE A 74 6.60 12.00 5.54
C PHE A 74 7.87 12.45 6.24
N ARG A 75 7.95 13.74 6.58
CA ARG A 75 9.11 14.35 7.24
C ARG A 75 10.43 14.08 6.50
N SER A 76 10.41 14.24 5.18
CA SER A 76 11.55 13.97 4.30
C SER A 76 11.97 12.51 4.23
N ASN A 77 11.15 11.58 4.73
CA ASN A 77 11.34 10.14 4.55
C ASN A 77 10.40 9.66 3.46
N SER A 78 11.01 9.13 2.39
CA SER A 78 10.27 8.49 1.30
C SER A 78 10.02 7.02 1.63
N ILE A 79 8.74 6.65 1.76
CA ILE A 79 8.26 5.29 2.01
C ILE A 79 7.48 4.81 0.78
N PRO A 80 8.04 3.91 -0.04
CA PRO A 80 7.34 3.37 -1.21
C PRO A 80 6.06 2.62 -0.83
N ALA A 81 5.00 2.77 -1.63
CA ALA A 81 3.77 1.99 -1.49
C ALA A 81 3.96 0.57 -2.07
N SER A 82 4.83 -0.21 -1.43
CA SER A 82 5.20 -1.57 -1.82
C SER A 82 4.98 -2.56 -0.68
N VAL A 83 4.68 -3.81 -1.03
CA VAL A 83 4.50 -4.92 -0.09
C VAL A 83 5.73 -5.16 0.79
N GLU A 84 6.92 -4.78 0.32
CA GLU A 84 8.18 -4.88 1.07
C GLU A 84 8.20 -4.00 2.33
N PHE A 85 7.47 -2.89 2.31
CA PHE A 85 7.35 -1.97 3.44
C PHE A 85 6.08 -2.22 4.25
N ALA A 86 5.25 -3.19 3.87
CA ALA A 86 4.03 -3.52 4.60
C ALA A 86 4.36 -4.18 5.95
N GLN A 87 3.74 -3.66 7.00
CA GLN A 87 3.88 -4.16 8.37
C GLN A 87 2.55 -4.79 8.82
N ILE A 88 2.65 -5.84 9.62
CA ILE A 88 1.48 -6.43 10.28
C ILE A 88 0.95 -5.39 11.27
N SER A 89 -0.26 -4.91 11.02
CA SER A 89 -0.97 -4.00 11.89
C SER A 89 -2.41 -4.50 12.08
N PRO A 90 -2.93 -4.53 13.31
CA PRO A 90 -4.34 -4.84 13.52
C PRO A 90 -5.20 -3.73 12.89
N LEU A 91 -6.26 -4.14 12.20
CA LEU A 91 -7.35 -3.29 11.70
C LEU A 91 -7.01 -2.33 10.55
N CYS A 92 -5.76 -2.24 10.10
CA CYS A 92 -5.39 -1.42 8.93
C CYS A 92 -4.14 -1.94 8.22
N THR A 93 -3.90 -1.48 6.99
CA THR A 93 -2.58 -1.63 6.34
C THR A 93 -1.66 -0.53 6.82
N THR A 94 -0.45 -0.91 7.24
CA THR A 94 0.59 0.04 7.66
C THR A 94 1.83 -0.16 6.81
N LEU A 95 2.37 0.93 6.28
CA LEU A 95 3.70 0.94 5.66
C LEU A 95 4.71 1.48 6.66
N GLY A 96 5.93 0.98 6.65
CA GLY A 96 6.99 1.60 7.43
C GLY A 96 8.40 1.30 6.95
N LYS A 97 9.26 2.29 7.15
CA LYS A 97 10.65 2.32 6.69
C LYS A 97 11.44 3.27 7.60
N ASP A 98 12.67 2.88 7.95
CA ASP A 98 13.61 3.69 8.73
C ASP A 98 13.01 4.25 10.05
N GLY A 99 12.15 3.46 10.69
CA GLY A 99 11.47 3.83 11.95
C GLY A 99 10.21 4.68 11.79
N PHE A 100 9.91 5.16 10.58
CA PHE A 100 8.68 5.88 10.27
C PHE A 100 7.57 4.92 9.84
N ARG A 101 6.32 5.25 10.19
CA ARG A 101 5.14 4.46 9.83
C ARG A 101 4.00 5.34 9.33
N ILE A 102 3.25 4.79 8.39
CA ILE A 102 2.06 5.41 7.82
C ILE A 102 0.95 4.37 7.86
N ARG A 103 -0.10 4.67 8.63
CA ARG A 103 -1.22 3.77 8.85
C ARG A 103 -2.42 4.13 7.98
N THR A 104 -3.28 3.15 7.74
CA THR A 104 -4.59 3.33 7.07
C THR A 104 -4.41 3.78 5.61
N VAL A 105 -3.40 3.25 4.92
CA VAL A 105 -3.06 3.62 3.53
C VAL A 105 -4.04 3.06 2.49
N GLU A 106 -4.80 2.03 2.85
CA GLU A 106 -5.58 1.19 1.94
C GLU A 106 -6.65 1.94 1.14
N HIS A 107 -7.39 2.88 1.74
CA HIS A 107 -8.45 3.60 1.01
C HIS A 107 -7.87 4.56 -0.03
N LEU A 108 -6.79 5.28 0.33
CA LEU A 108 -6.10 6.17 -0.58
C LEU A 108 -5.45 5.38 -1.73
N LEU A 109 -4.72 4.31 -1.42
CA LEU A 109 -4.09 3.48 -2.46
C LEU A 109 -5.12 2.80 -3.37
N SER A 110 -6.27 2.40 -2.82
CA SER A 110 -7.39 1.88 -3.61
C SER A 110 -7.95 2.92 -4.57
N ALA A 111 -8.12 4.17 -4.13
CA ALA A 111 -8.57 5.26 -5.01
C ALA A 111 -7.56 5.53 -6.12
N LEU A 112 -6.27 5.65 -5.78
CA LEU A 112 -5.22 5.88 -6.77
C LEU A 112 -5.14 4.76 -7.82
N GLU A 113 -5.26 3.50 -7.41
CA GLU A 113 -5.28 2.38 -8.36
C GLU A 113 -6.53 2.40 -9.25
N ALA A 114 -7.71 2.62 -8.68
CA ALA A 114 -8.97 2.65 -9.40
C ALA A 114 -9.03 3.78 -10.43
N GLU A 115 -8.51 4.96 -10.07
CA GLU A 115 -8.39 6.12 -10.96
C GLU A 115 -7.19 6.03 -11.90
N GLY A 116 -6.39 4.96 -11.86
CA GLY A 116 -5.28 4.74 -12.79
C GLY A 116 -4.05 5.62 -12.55
N VAL A 117 -3.84 6.13 -11.34
CA VAL A 117 -2.64 6.90 -10.96
C VAL A 117 -1.47 5.96 -10.69
N ASP A 118 -0.50 5.92 -11.61
CA ASP A 118 0.68 5.05 -11.48
C ASP A 118 1.80 5.71 -10.68
N ASN A 119 2.02 7.01 -10.89
CA ASN A 119 3.07 7.78 -10.22
C ASN A 119 2.45 8.91 -9.40
N CYS A 120 2.76 8.96 -8.10
CA CYS A 120 2.26 10.00 -7.21
C CYS A 120 3.18 10.14 -6.00
N ARG A 121 3.61 11.38 -5.71
CA ARG A 121 4.18 11.72 -4.41
C ARG A 121 3.03 12.08 -3.46
N ILE A 122 2.97 11.40 -2.32
CA ILE A 122 1.92 11.57 -1.31
C ILE A 122 2.56 12.23 -0.09
N GLU A 123 2.49 13.54 -0.02
CA GLU A 123 3.04 14.32 1.09
C GLU A 123 2.07 14.26 2.27
N ILE A 124 2.59 13.99 3.46
CA ILE A 124 1.81 13.97 4.70
C ILE A 124 2.33 15.02 5.66
N GLU A 125 1.43 15.86 6.12
CA GLU A 125 1.64 16.75 7.25
C GLU A 125 0.71 16.35 8.40
N ASP A 126 1.27 16.25 9.61
CA ASP A 126 0.50 16.03 10.83
C ASP A 126 0.78 17.13 11.86
N PHE A 127 -0.20 17.39 12.73
CA PHE A 127 -0.08 18.45 13.74
C PHE A 127 0.81 18.05 14.92
N ASP A 128 1.13 16.77 15.07
CA ASP A 128 1.96 16.29 16.16
C ASP A 128 3.43 16.22 15.74
N SER A 129 4.14 17.35 15.87
CA SER A 129 5.52 17.56 15.43
C SER A 129 6.58 16.62 16.02
N GLN A 130 6.22 15.70 16.92
CA GLN A 130 7.18 14.81 17.61
C GLN A 130 7.00 13.31 17.28
N GLY A 131 6.11 12.93 16.37
CA GLY A 131 5.85 11.54 16.01
C GLY A 131 6.69 10.99 14.84
N HIS A 132 6.96 9.68 14.85
CA HIS A 132 7.40 8.91 13.67
C HIS A 132 6.22 8.19 12.98
N ASP A 133 5.00 8.44 13.44
CA ASP A 133 3.78 7.78 12.99
C ASP A 133 2.81 8.79 12.39
N ALA A 134 2.47 8.61 11.13
CA ALA A 134 1.38 9.28 10.47
C ALA A 134 0.20 8.33 10.23
N GLU A 135 -0.97 8.89 10.00
CA GLU A 135 -2.16 8.14 9.65
C GLU A 135 -3.00 8.92 8.64
N ILE A 136 -3.40 8.25 7.57
CA ILE A 136 -4.19 8.85 6.50
C ILE A 136 -5.61 9.17 7.01
N PRO A 137 -6.17 10.34 6.67
CA PRO A 137 -7.55 10.70 7.04
C PRO A 137 -8.59 9.66 6.59
N ILE A 138 -9.57 9.40 7.45
CA ILE A 138 -10.60 8.37 7.20
C ILE A 138 -11.84 8.92 6.47
N PHE A 139 -12.10 10.21 6.61
CA PHE A 139 -13.32 10.87 6.10
C PHE A 139 -14.61 10.12 6.48
N ASP A 140 -15.37 9.66 5.49
CA ASP A 140 -16.60 8.90 5.65
C ASP A 140 -16.38 7.38 5.77
N GLY A 141 -15.13 6.94 5.82
CA GLY A 141 -14.76 5.52 5.86
C GLY A 141 -14.67 4.86 4.48
N SER A 142 -14.85 5.61 3.39
CA SER A 142 -14.72 5.11 2.02
C SER A 142 -13.54 5.75 1.27
N ALA A 143 -13.34 5.36 0.02
CA ALA A 143 -12.37 5.97 -0.89
C ALA A 143 -12.89 7.23 -1.61
N ARG A 144 -14.15 7.63 -1.39
CA ARG A 144 -14.86 8.66 -2.19
C ARG A 144 -14.15 10.00 -2.23
N GLU A 145 -13.67 10.49 -1.08
CA GLU A 145 -12.98 11.78 -0.99
C GLU A 145 -11.65 11.79 -1.77
N TRP A 146 -10.97 10.63 -1.85
CA TRP A 146 -9.74 10.49 -2.61
C TRP A 146 -10.00 10.41 -4.11
N VAL A 147 -11.05 9.69 -4.53
CA VAL A 147 -11.51 9.69 -5.93
C VAL A 147 -11.85 11.11 -6.37
N ALA A 148 -12.66 11.83 -5.60
CA ALA A 148 -13.02 13.22 -5.90
C ALA A 148 -11.80 14.14 -5.98
N ALA A 149 -10.76 13.91 -5.17
CA ALA A 149 -9.50 14.66 -5.25
C ALA A 149 -8.74 14.41 -6.56
N VAL A 150 -8.70 13.15 -7.04
CA VAL A 150 -8.07 12.82 -8.32
C VAL A 150 -8.87 13.39 -9.49
N GLU A 151 -10.21 13.25 -9.47
CA GLU A 151 -11.11 13.81 -10.49
C GLU A 151 -11.00 15.34 -10.60
N GLU A 152 -10.83 16.03 -9.46
CA GLU A 152 -10.69 17.49 -9.38
C GLU A 152 -9.50 18.01 -10.21
N VAL A 153 -8.35 17.33 -10.12
CA VAL A 153 -7.14 17.74 -10.86
C VAL A 153 -6.97 17.01 -12.18
N GLY A 154 -7.61 15.86 -12.36
CA GLY A 154 -7.46 15.00 -13.52
C GLY A 154 -6.08 14.35 -13.63
N LEU A 155 -5.88 13.65 -14.75
CA LEU A 155 -4.68 12.87 -15.03
C LEU A 155 -3.91 13.43 -16.23
N ARG A 156 -2.62 13.11 -16.27
CA ARG A 156 -1.78 13.26 -17.45
C ARG A 156 -0.78 12.12 -17.56
N VAL A 157 -0.28 11.90 -18.76
CA VAL A 157 0.84 10.97 -18.99
C VAL A 157 2.05 11.43 -18.18
N ALA A 158 2.62 10.52 -17.41
CA ALA A 158 3.87 10.74 -16.69
C ALA A 158 5.05 10.67 -17.67
N THR A 159 6.01 11.57 -17.50
CA THR A 159 7.28 11.56 -18.24
C THR A 159 8.45 11.43 -17.27
N ASP A 160 9.55 10.83 -17.72
CA ASP A 160 10.82 10.87 -16.99
C ASP A 160 11.50 12.25 -17.10
N LEU A 161 12.73 12.36 -16.58
CA LEU A 161 13.55 13.58 -16.63
C LEU A 161 13.91 14.02 -18.06
N ASP A 162 13.92 13.10 -19.02
CA ASP A 162 14.19 13.37 -20.43
C ASP A 162 12.90 13.75 -21.21
N GLY A 163 11.75 13.75 -20.55
CA GLY A 163 10.45 13.98 -21.17
C GLY A 163 9.89 12.76 -21.91
N LYS A 164 10.42 11.56 -21.68
CA LYS A 164 9.93 10.32 -22.31
C LYS A 164 8.82 9.69 -21.48
N SER A 165 7.78 9.21 -22.15
CA SER A 165 6.74 8.41 -21.52
C SER A 165 7.18 6.96 -21.36
N VAL A 166 6.70 6.31 -20.30
CA VAL A 166 7.01 4.91 -19.99
C VAL A 166 5.74 4.08 -20.01
N GLU A 167 5.81 2.86 -20.54
CA GLU A 167 4.70 1.93 -20.49
C GLU A 167 4.44 1.43 -19.06
N LYS A 168 3.16 1.31 -18.71
CA LYS A 168 2.73 0.73 -17.45
C LYS A 168 2.95 -0.78 -17.51
N MET A 169 3.69 -1.26 -16.53
CA MET A 169 3.85 -2.69 -16.25
C MET A 169 2.81 -3.10 -15.19
N ALA A 170 2.23 -4.28 -15.32
CA ALA A 170 1.35 -4.86 -14.31
C ALA A 170 1.75 -6.30 -13.98
N PRO A 171 1.59 -6.74 -12.72
CA PRO A 171 1.81 -8.13 -12.36
C PRO A 171 0.79 -9.01 -13.10
N HIS A 172 1.28 -10.10 -13.70
CA HIS A 172 0.45 -11.07 -14.39
C HIS A 172 0.43 -12.40 -13.62
N VAL A 173 -0.78 -12.89 -13.35
CA VAL A 173 -0.99 -14.20 -12.70
C VAL A 173 -1.00 -15.25 -13.80
N ASN A 174 0.09 -16.01 -13.93
CA ASN A 174 0.22 -17.04 -14.97
C ASN A 174 -0.50 -18.35 -14.61
N GLU A 175 -0.58 -18.64 -13.32
CA GLU A 175 -1.23 -19.83 -12.78
C GLU A 175 -1.95 -19.48 -11.46
N PRO A 176 -2.94 -20.28 -11.03
CA PRO A 176 -3.63 -20.00 -9.77
C PRO A 176 -2.69 -19.96 -8.57
N VAL A 177 -2.78 -18.91 -7.76
CA VAL A 177 -2.05 -18.74 -6.50
C VAL A 177 -3.05 -18.59 -5.37
N TYR A 178 -2.87 -19.32 -4.27
CA TYR A 178 -3.77 -19.23 -3.14
C TYR A 178 -3.02 -19.42 -1.82
N THR A 179 -3.55 -18.83 -0.76
CA THR A 179 -3.06 -18.96 0.61
C THR A 179 -4.24 -18.91 1.58
N TRP A 180 -4.09 -19.51 2.75
CA TRP A 180 -5.10 -19.51 3.78
C TRP A 180 -4.47 -19.42 5.17
N ARG A 181 -5.24 -18.87 6.11
CA ARG A 181 -4.89 -18.82 7.53
C ARG A 181 -6.18 -18.98 8.32
N ASN A 182 -6.25 -20.03 9.14
CA ASN A 182 -7.46 -20.42 9.87
C ASN A 182 -8.64 -20.63 8.90
N ASP A 183 -9.71 -19.86 9.05
CA ASP A 183 -10.94 -19.88 8.25
C ASP A 183 -10.94 -18.86 7.09
N SER A 184 -9.86 -18.10 6.94
CA SER A 184 -9.72 -17.07 5.91
C SER A 184 -8.81 -17.54 4.78
N PHE A 185 -9.16 -17.25 3.52
CA PHE A 185 -8.33 -17.55 2.36
C PHE A 185 -8.34 -16.41 1.34
N VAL A 186 -7.28 -16.35 0.53
CA VAL A 186 -7.16 -15.48 -0.65
C VAL A 186 -6.70 -16.35 -1.80
N ALA A 187 -7.32 -16.18 -2.97
CA ALA A 187 -6.94 -16.85 -4.20
C ALA A 187 -6.94 -15.86 -5.37
N ALA A 188 -5.94 -15.99 -6.24
CA ALA A 188 -5.80 -15.25 -7.48
C ALA A 188 -5.73 -16.27 -8.63
N PHE A 189 -6.47 -16.02 -9.70
CA PHE A 189 -6.52 -16.87 -10.89
C PHE A 189 -6.11 -16.05 -12.12
N PRO A 190 -5.49 -16.68 -13.15
CA PRO A 190 -5.23 -16.02 -14.41
C PRO A 190 -6.50 -15.42 -15.02
N SER A 191 -6.42 -14.17 -15.49
CA SER A 191 -7.54 -13.46 -16.11
C SER A 191 -7.02 -12.29 -16.96
N GLU A 192 -7.62 -12.07 -18.12
CA GLU A 192 -7.34 -10.92 -18.99
C GLU A 192 -7.89 -9.60 -18.42
N VAL A 193 -8.86 -9.70 -17.50
CA VAL A 193 -9.50 -8.56 -16.85
C VAL A 193 -9.39 -8.67 -15.33
N VAL A 194 -9.20 -7.53 -14.67
CA VAL A 194 -9.20 -7.48 -13.20
C VAL A 194 -10.61 -7.76 -12.69
N ARG A 195 -10.75 -8.79 -11.86
CA ARG A 195 -11.99 -9.12 -11.15
C ARG A 195 -11.66 -9.39 -9.69
N ILE A 196 -12.35 -8.69 -8.80
CA ILE A 196 -12.20 -8.85 -7.36
C ILE A 196 -13.52 -9.39 -6.82
N THR A 197 -13.46 -10.50 -6.10
CA THR A 197 -14.59 -11.10 -5.40
C THR A 197 -14.18 -11.33 -3.96
N TYR A 198 -15.04 -10.93 -3.02
CA TYR A 198 -14.80 -11.08 -1.60
C TYR A 198 -16.07 -11.53 -0.89
N GLY A 199 -15.90 -12.29 0.18
CA GLY A 199 -16.99 -12.79 1.02
C GLY A 199 -16.63 -12.64 2.48
N ILE A 200 -17.63 -12.30 3.29
CA ILE A 200 -17.53 -12.17 4.74
C ILE A 200 -18.54 -13.08 5.41
N ASN A 201 -18.17 -13.62 6.56
CA ASN A 201 -19.07 -14.39 7.40
C ASN A 201 -18.98 -13.86 8.84
N PHE A 202 -19.94 -13.04 9.25
CA PHE A 202 -20.05 -12.58 10.62
C PHE A 202 -21.02 -13.49 11.39
N PRO A 203 -20.64 -14.01 12.57
CA PRO A 203 -21.62 -14.66 13.44
C PRO A 203 -22.70 -13.63 13.83
N GLN A 204 -23.96 -14.02 13.66
CA GLN A 204 -25.13 -13.21 14.03
C GLN A 204 -25.40 -13.26 15.53
#